data_AF-A0A8T0D975-F1
#
_entry.id   AF-A0A8T0D975-F1
#
_cell.length_a   1.000
_cell.length_b   1.000
_cell.length_c   1.000
_cell.angle_alpha   90.00
_cell.angle_beta   90.00
_cell.angle_gamma   90.00
#
_symmetry.space_group_name_H-M   'P 1'
#
loop_
_entity.id
_entity.type
_entity.pdbx_description
1 polymer ?
#
loop_
_entity_poly.entity_id
_entity_poly.type
_entity_poly.pdbx_seq_one_letter_code
_entity_poly.pdbx_strand_id
1 'polypeptide(L)'
;MDNSLSLPQSSPHIDLYNFENERFATCRYILTSPRSLEACANLTIKVPRMWFQSSWQKPIELLFKKKEDFAESYRNFPQHKLNELYMQHENVRREKLMKARIERNNLIKKNGEMSGNVVRATDRYSPEEEFRCEDKTRKTPPVDRKKQILTLGPQRTPKPIEKQSPTAHTFPRKYESLLKKLPPNEAKRLKLAHQRCLEYASQNPRSRPVEASMQTTCSLMVSGQKTRPQSSYKIRTGISSSEQRTGDGSIRRCASNASLIKESEFWLRRHAMESERIEETERLKSSLEDREKRAEQIVEKNDRERQRSLETAHYERERRLRETQHRRRELDSMLENYRKDLQEAREIVSLVIDKLISTSIIVSTLFHSIACLVMRINVKLPIGCVVAANVILKPSETINFAYS
;
A
#
# COMPACT_ATOMS: atom_id res chain seq x y z
N MET A 1 -32.12 12.50 41.41
CA MET A 1 -30.72 12.06 41.68
C MET A 1 -30.73 10.58 41.37
N ASP A 2 -30.68 10.26 40.07
CA ASP A 2 -31.06 8.94 39.58
C ASP A 2 -29.79 8.13 39.34
N ASN A 3 -29.40 7.39 40.39
CA ASN A 3 -28.36 6.37 40.33
C ASN A 3 -28.90 5.15 39.57
N SER A 4 -28.79 5.17 38.24
CA SER A 4 -28.99 3.99 37.42
C SER A 4 -27.76 3.09 37.51
N LEU A 5 -27.83 2.13 38.43
CA LEU A 5 -26.93 0.98 38.51
C LEU A 5 -26.97 0.22 37.18
N SER A 6 -25.94 0.41 36.34
CA SER A 6 -25.72 -0.41 35.16
C SER A 6 -25.35 -1.83 35.60
N LEU A 7 -26.23 -2.78 35.30
CA LEU A 7 -25.95 -4.21 35.43
C LEU A 7 -24.63 -4.56 34.72
N PRO A 8 -23.83 -5.50 35.25
CA PRO A 8 -22.60 -5.94 34.60
C PRO A 8 -22.94 -6.46 33.21
N GLN A 9 -22.42 -5.79 32.17
CA GLN A 9 -22.58 -6.23 30.80
C GLN A 9 -22.11 -7.68 30.71
N SER A 10 -23.05 -8.59 30.45
CA SER A 10 -22.74 -9.98 30.18
C SER A 10 -21.71 -10.03 29.06
N SER A 11 -20.61 -10.71 29.30
CA SER A 11 -19.56 -10.90 28.29
C SER A 11 -20.22 -11.41 27.01
N PRO A 12 -20.06 -10.72 25.87
CA PRO A 12 -20.77 -11.07 24.64
C PRO A 12 -20.56 -12.55 24.30
N HIS A 13 -21.65 -13.26 24.00
CA HIS A 13 -21.60 -14.66 23.62
C HIS A 13 -20.97 -14.79 22.23
N ILE A 14 -19.73 -15.29 22.19
CA ILE A 14 -18.97 -15.53 20.97
C ILE A 14 -18.92 -17.05 20.75
N ASP A 15 -19.36 -17.49 19.57
CA ASP A 15 -19.37 -18.87 19.09
C ASP A 15 -18.57 -18.99 17.78
N LEU A 16 -18.30 -20.22 17.33
CA LEU A 16 -17.49 -20.52 16.14
C LEU A 16 -17.99 -19.88 14.83
N TYR A 17 -19.25 -19.48 14.77
CA TYR A 17 -19.90 -18.98 13.56
C TYR A 17 -20.10 -17.46 13.58
N ASN A 18 -19.95 -16.82 14.73
CA ASN A 18 -20.23 -15.40 14.90
C ASN A 18 -18.96 -14.54 15.14
N PHE A 19 -17.76 -15.16 15.17
CA PHE A 19 -16.44 -14.50 15.33
C PHE A 19 -16.12 -13.42 14.28
N GLU A 20 -16.75 -13.47 13.11
CA GLU A 20 -16.49 -12.54 12.00
C GLU A 20 -17.37 -11.28 12.01
N ASN A 21 -18.32 -11.19 12.95
CA ASN A 21 -19.15 -9.99 13.08
C ASN A 21 -18.31 -8.78 13.50
N GLU A 22 -18.57 -7.61 12.88
CA GLU A 22 -17.91 -6.33 13.19
C GLU A 22 -18.03 -5.96 14.68
N ARG A 23 -19.13 -6.35 15.32
CA ARG A 23 -19.38 -6.17 16.77
C ARG A 23 -18.29 -6.78 17.66
N PHE A 24 -17.52 -7.74 17.15
CA PHE A 24 -16.41 -8.38 17.86
C PHE A 24 -15.04 -8.02 17.31
N ALA A 25 -14.93 -7.08 16.35
CA ALA A 25 -13.64 -6.68 15.75
C ALA A 25 -12.66 -6.05 16.76
N THR A 26 -13.18 -5.55 17.88
CA THR A 26 -12.39 -5.02 19.01
C THR A 26 -12.23 -6.03 20.15
N CYS A 27 -12.87 -7.19 20.06
CA CYS A 27 -12.93 -8.15 21.16
C CYS A 27 -11.59 -8.89 21.34
N ARG A 28 -11.22 -9.13 22.60
CA ARG A 28 -9.91 -9.70 22.98
C ARG A 28 -9.72 -11.15 22.52
N TYR A 29 -10.82 -11.84 22.21
CA TYR A 29 -10.87 -13.25 21.84
C TYR A 29 -10.66 -13.55 20.35
N ILE A 30 -10.36 -12.54 19.53
CA ILE A 30 -10.14 -12.72 18.07
C ILE A 30 -9.05 -13.77 17.75
N LEU A 31 -8.11 -14.00 18.66
CA LEU A 31 -7.05 -15.01 18.51
C LEU A 31 -7.55 -16.47 18.56
N THR A 32 -8.84 -16.72 18.83
CA THR A 32 -9.42 -18.07 18.82
C THR A 32 -10.20 -18.40 17.55
N SER A 33 -10.35 -17.46 16.61
CA SER A 33 -11.03 -17.80 15.35
C SER A 33 -10.15 -18.71 14.48
N PRO A 34 -10.71 -19.70 13.77
CA PRO A 34 -9.94 -20.61 12.91
C PRO A 34 -9.02 -19.87 11.92
N ARG A 35 -9.51 -18.76 11.34
CA ARG A 35 -8.72 -17.92 10.42
C ARG A 35 -7.59 -17.15 11.11
N SER A 36 -7.75 -16.74 12.37
CA SER A 36 -6.67 -16.09 13.12
C SER A 36 -5.59 -17.09 13.51
N LEU A 37 -5.99 -18.33 13.84
CA LEU A 37 -5.05 -19.44 14.06
C LEU A 37 -4.31 -19.81 12.78
N GLU A 38 -5.01 -19.87 11.64
CA GLU A 38 -4.42 -20.07 10.32
C GLU A 38 -3.47 -18.93 9.93
N ALA A 39 -3.80 -17.67 10.23
CA ALA A 39 -2.89 -16.55 10.02
C ALA A 39 -1.61 -16.66 10.85
N CYS A 40 -1.71 -17.11 12.12
CA CYS A 40 -0.55 -17.37 12.96
C CYS A 40 0.29 -18.54 12.42
N ALA A 41 -0.35 -19.59 11.89
CA ALA A 41 0.33 -20.69 11.20
C ALA A 41 1.01 -20.23 9.89
N ASN A 42 0.39 -19.36 9.11
CA ASN A 42 0.98 -18.88 7.85
C ASN A 42 2.16 -17.93 8.06
N LEU A 43 2.15 -17.14 9.13
CA LEU A 43 3.33 -16.37 9.54
C LEU A 43 4.51 -17.25 9.93
N THR A 44 4.26 -18.49 10.37
CA THR A 44 5.32 -19.47 10.69
C THR A 44 5.76 -20.30 9.47
N ILE A 45 4.90 -20.51 8.47
CA ILE A 45 5.21 -21.29 7.26
C ILE A 45 6.09 -20.52 6.25
N LYS A 46 6.09 -19.19 6.27
CA LYS A 46 6.85 -18.36 5.29
C LYS A 46 8.32 -18.11 5.64
N VAL A 47 8.81 -18.60 6.77
CA VAL A 47 10.26 -18.53 7.08
C VAL A 47 10.91 -19.80 6.54
N PRO A 48 11.86 -19.71 5.59
CA PRO A 48 12.52 -20.87 5.02
C PRO A 48 13.10 -21.76 6.12
N ARG A 49 12.90 -23.06 5.96
CA ARG A 49 13.13 -24.21 6.88
C ARG A 49 14.58 -24.43 7.35
N MET A 50 15.40 -23.39 7.38
CA MET A 50 16.72 -23.41 8.01
C MET A 50 16.66 -22.42 9.15
N TRP A 51 16.37 -22.89 10.36
CA TRP A 51 16.99 -22.51 11.65
C TRP A 51 16.25 -23.34 12.71
N PHE A 52 16.96 -24.37 13.16
CA PHE A 52 16.58 -25.26 14.24
C PHE A 52 16.31 -24.48 15.53
N GLN A 53 15.29 -24.94 16.27
CA GLN A 53 15.00 -24.66 17.68
C GLN A 53 14.72 -23.20 18.09
N SER A 54 13.51 -23.00 18.62
CA SER A 54 13.11 -21.88 19.51
C SER A 54 12.38 -20.70 18.85
N SER A 55 11.20 -20.94 18.25
CA SER A 55 10.00 -20.14 18.55
C SER A 55 8.88 -20.60 17.61
N TRP A 56 8.25 -21.71 17.97
CA TRP A 56 6.86 -21.89 17.57
C TRP A 56 6.11 -20.71 18.20
N GLN A 57 5.63 -19.78 17.37
CA GLN A 57 4.91 -18.62 17.86
C GLN A 57 3.54 -19.11 18.33
N LYS A 58 3.48 -19.54 19.59
CA LYS A 58 2.25 -20.08 20.18
C LYS A 58 1.24 -18.93 20.23
N PRO A 59 -0.02 -19.13 19.82
CA PRO A 59 -1.05 -18.09 19.94
C PRO A 59 -1.15 -17.50 21.35
N ILE A 60 -0.77 -18.27 22.37
CA ILE A 60 -0.69 -17.85 23.77
C ILE A 60 0.28 -16.68 24.01
N GLU A 61 1.36 -16.55 23.22
CA GLU A 61 2.34 -15.46 23.34
C GLU A 61 1.81 -14.12 22.81
N LEU A 62 0.75 -14.14 22.00
CA LEU A 62 0.10 -12.93 21.50
C LEU A 62 -0.92 -12.36 22.50
N LEU A 63 -1.31 -13.16 23.50
CA LEU A 63 -2.19 -12.74 24.56
C LEU A 63 -1.49 -11.72 25.45
N PHE A 64 -2.27 -10.73 25.87
CA PHE A 64 -1.79 -9.76 26.84
C PHE A 64 -1.49 -10.47 28.15
N LYS A 65 -0.25 -10.35 28.62
CA LYS A 65 0.19 -10.82 29.93
C LYS A 65 0.21 -9.62 30.87
N LYS A 66 -0.41 -9.73 32.05
CA LYS A 66 -0.36 -8.64 33.02
C LYS A 66 1.08 -8.46 33.52
N LYS A 67 1.38 -7.26 34.00
CA LYS A 67 2.73 -6.92 34.46
C LYS A 67 3.14 -7.78 35.67
N GLU A 68 2.18 -8.12 36.52
CA GLU A 68 2.36 -8.99 37.69
C GLU A 68 2.78 -10.40 37.26
N ASP A 69 2.04 -11.02 36.33
CA ASP A 69 2.37 -12.34 35.78
C ASP A 69 3.72 -12.34 35.04
N PHE A 70 4.09 -11.20 34.42
CA PHE A 70 5.39 -11.02 33.78
C PHE A 70 6.51 -10.93 34.83
N ALA A 71 6.27 -10.21 35.93
CA ALA A 71 7.21 -10.09 37.06
C ALA A 71 7.57 -11.44 37.67
N GLU A 72 6.61 -12.37 37.74
CA GLU A 72 6.85 -13.71 38.28
C GLU A 72 7.92 -14.49 37.51
N SER A 73 8.07 -14.24 36.20
CA SER A 73 9.09 -14.89 35.36
C SER A 73 10.48 -14.24 35.49
N TYR A 74 10.55 -13.03 36.06
CA TYR A 74 11.76 -12.21 36.12
C TYR A 74 12.01 -11.66 37.54
N ARG A 75 11.75 -12.47 38.57
CA ARG A 75 11.83 -12.06 40.00
C ARG A 75 13.20 -11.52 40.42
N ASN A 76 14.27 -11.85 39.70
CA ASN A 76 15.64 -11.47 40.05
C ASN A 76 16.08 -10.09 39.50
N PHE A 77 15.21 -9.39 38.76
CA PHE A 77 15.55 -8.10 38.16
C PHE A 77 15.02 -6.92 38.99
N PRO A 78 15.78 -5.81 39.10
CA PRO A 78 15.29 -4.60 39.75
C PRO A 78 14.10 -4.00 38.99
N GLN A 79 13.18 -3.34 39.72
CA GLN A 79 11.87 -2.90 39.21
C GLN A 79 11.96 -2.04 37.94
N HIS A 80 12.96 -1.16 37.84
CA HIS A 80 13.17 -0.34 36.65
C HIS A 80 13.47 -1.20 35.40
N LYS A 81 14.37 -2.17 35.54
CA LYS A 81 14.74 -3.08 34.45
C LYS A 81 13.59 -4.02 34.08
N LEU A 82 12.78 -4.42 35.06
CA LEU A 82 11.56 -5.18 34.82
C LEU A 82 10.53 -4.39 33.99
N ASN A 83 10.34 -3.10 34.29
CA ASN A 83 9.47 -2.22 33.51
C ASN A 83 9.94 -2.10 32.06
N GLU A 84 11.25 -1.91 31.86
CA GLU A 84 11.85 -1.81 30.53
C GLU A 84 11.65 -3.10 29.73
N LEU A 85 11.94 -4.27 30.32
CA LEU A 85 11.72 -5.58 29.70
C LEU A 85 10.24 -5.83 29.38
N TYR A 86 9.32 -5.42 30.27
CA TYR A 86 7.89 -5.53 30.04
C TYR A 86 7.43 -4.66 28.86
N MET A 87 7.94 -3.42 28.76
CA MET A 87 7.64 -2.53 27.64
C MET A 87 8.17 -3.09 26.31
N GLN A 88 9.40 -3.63 26.30
CA GLN A 88 9.97 -4.30 25.14
C GLN A 88 9.12 -5.52 24.73
N HIS A 89 8.73 -6.35 25.70
CA HIS A 89 7.85 -7.50 25.47
C HIS A 89 6.50 -7.08 24.87
N GLU A 90 5.84 -6.06 25.43
CA GLU A 90 4.57 -5.55 24.92
C GLU A 90 4.71 -4.96 23.51
N ASN A 91 5.80 -4.25 23.22
CA ASN A 91 6.06 -3.73 21.88
C ASN A 91 6.21 -4.86 20.86
N VAL A 92 7.02 -5.87 21.16
CA VAL A 92 7.19 -7.06 20.32
C VAL A 92 5.86 -7.79 20.12
N ARG A 93 5.05 -7.93 21.18
CA ARG A 93 3.73 -8.56 21.11
C ARG A 93 2.79 -7.78 20.18
N ARG A 94 2.75 -6.45 20.28
CA ARG A 94 1.91 -5.59 19.41
C ARG A 94 2.33 -5.70 17.96
N GLU A 95 3.63 -5.69 17.67
CA GLU A 95 4.14 -5.86 16.31
C GLU A 95 3.74 -7.22 15.71
N LYS A 96 3.92 -8.31 16.47
CA LYS A 96 3.50 -9.65 16.05
C LYS A 96 1.98 -9.72 15.82
N LEU A 97 1.19 -9.15 16.73
CA LEU A 97 -0.26 -9.09 16.59
C LEU A 97 -0.71 -8.30 15.35
N MET A 98 -0.02 -7.20 15.03
CA MET A 98 -0.28 -6.41 13.83
C MET A 98 -0.02 -7.24 12.56
N LYS A 99 1.11 -7.96 12.51
CA LYS A 99 1.42 -8.87 11.40
C LYS A 99 0.35 -9.95 11.23
N ALA A 100 -0.11 -10.55 12.33
CA ALA A 100 -1.17 -11.56 12.29
C ALA A 100 -2.50 -11.00 11.75
N ARG A 101 -2.86 -9.77 12.14
CA ARG A 101 -4.06 -9.08 11.60
C ARG A 101 -3.95 -8.83 10.11
N ILE A 102 -2.79 -8.39 9.63
CA ILE A 102 -2.53 -8.18 8.20
C ILE A 102 -2.70 -9.50 7.44
N GLU A 103 -2.07 -10.58 7.91
CA GLU A 103 -2.15 -11.87 7.23
C GLU A 103 -3.56 -12.47 7.25
N ARG A 104 -4.28 -12.33 8.36
CA ARG A 104 -5.71 -12.70 8.44
C ARG A 104 -6.52 -11.97 7.37
N ASN A 105 -6.34 -10.66 7.23
CA ASN A 105 -7.04 -9.87 6.22
C ASN A 105 -6.64 -10.29 4.79
N ASN A 106 -5.39 -10.70 4.57
CA ASN A 106 -4.95 -11.25 3.29
C ASN A 106 -5.66 -12.59 2.98
N LEU A 107 -5.83 -13.47 3.97
CA LEU A 107 -6.57 -14.73 3.81
C LEU A 107 -8.04 -14.49 3.49
N ILE A 108 -8.68 -13.54 4.19
CA ILE A 108 -10.08 -13.17 3.91
C ILE A 108 -10.23 -12.67 2.46
N LYS A 109 -9.32 -11.81 1.99
CA LYS A 109 -9.33 -11.33 0.60
C LYS A 109 -9.14 -12.47 -0.40
N LYS A 110 -8.14 -13.33 -0.20
CA LYS A 110 -7.88 -14.49 -1.07
C LYS A 110 -9.08 -15.45 -1.15
N ASN A 111 -9.72 -15.73 -0.03
CA ASN A 111 -10.86 -16.63 0.01
C ASN A 111 -12.11 -16.01 -0.65
N GLY A 112 -12.31 -14.69 -0.52
CA GLY A 112 -13.37 -13.97 -1.24
C GLY A 112 -13.16 -13.92 -2.77
N GLU A 113 -11.91 -13.82 -3.22
CA GLU A 113 -11.57 -13.87 -4.65
C GLU A 113 -11.76 -15.29 -5.25
N MET A 114 -11.45 -16.35 -4.48
CA MET A 114 -11.67 -17.73 -4.93
C MET A 114 -13.14 -18.16 -4.91
N SER A 115 -13.95 -17.71 -3.93
CA SER A 115 -15.37 -18.06 -3.89
C SER A 115 -16.20 -17.40 -5.00
N GLY A 116 -15.71 -16.31 -5.59
CA GLY A 116 -16.36 -15.65 -6.73
C GLY A 116 -16.26 -16.41 -8.06
N ASN A 117 -15.36 -17.40 -8.17
CA ASN A 117 -15.11 -18.13 -9.42
C ASN A 117 -15.60 -19.59 -9.44
N VAL A 118 -16.12 -20.13 -8.32
CA VAL A 118 -16.47 -21.57 -8.22
C VAL A 118 -17.97 -21.86 -8.39
N VAL A 119 -18.85 -20.86 -8.56
CA VAL A 119 -20.30 -21.09 -8.78
C VAL A 119 -20.65 -21.37 -10.26
N ARG A 120 -19.74 -21.93 -11.06
CA ARG A 120 -20.07 -22.28 -12.46
C ARG A 120 -19.32 -23.49 -13.04
N ALA A 121 -19.06 -24.50 -12.23
CA ALA A 121 -18.38 -25.71 -12.70
C ALA A 121 -18.95 -27.01 -12.11
N THR A 122 -20.27 -27.16 -12.04
CA THR A 122 -20.93 -28.47 -12.11
C THR A 122 -22.38 -28.27 -12.57
N ASP A 123 -22.59 -28.14 -13.87
CA ASP A 123 -23.58 -29.00 -14.53
C ASP A 123 -23.38 -29.03 -16.05
N ARG A 124 -23.56 -30.24 -16.57
CA ARG A 124 -23.23 -30.72 -17.90
C ARG A 124 -24.10 -30.08 -18.98
N TYR A 125 -23.51 -29.59 -20.06
CA TYR A 125 -23.72 -30.14 -21.42
C TYR A 125 -22.80 -29.43 -22.44
N SER A 126 -22.01 -30.23 -23.14
CA SER A 126 -21.34 -29.94 -24.43
C SER A 126 -22.32 -30.37 -25.54
N PRO A 127 -22.40 -29.70 -26.71
CA PRO A 127 -21.34 -29.80 -27.72
C PRO A 127 -21.03 -28.50 -28.51
N GLU A 128 -19.79 -28.47 -29.00
CA GLU A 128 -19.32 -27.93 -30.29
C GLU A 128 -19.78 -26.56 -30.77
N GLU A 129 -18.81 -25.63 -30.93
CA GLU A 129 -18.48 -25.07 -32.24
C GLU A 129 -17.18 -24.25 -32.18
N GLU A 130 -16.30 -24.53 -33.14
CA GLU A 130 -15.14 -23.73 -33.49
C GLU A 130 -15.57 -22.29 -33.77
N PHE A 131 -14.88 -21.27 -33.24
CA PHE A 131 -14.68 -20.05 -34.03
C PHE A 131 -13.41 -19.32 -33.64
N ARG A 132 -12.53 -19.28 -34.63
CA ARG A 132 -11.28 -18.54 -34.75
C ARG A 132 -11.60 -17.04 -34.76
N CYS A 133 -11.04 -16.24 -33.85
CA CYS A 133 -11.15 -14.78 -33.92
C CYS A 133 -9.81 -14.17 -34.36
N GLU A 134 -9.82 -13.69 -35.60
CA GLU A 134 -8.77 -12.89 -36.22
C GLU A 134 -8.61 -11.54 -35.52
N ASP A 135 -7.35 -11.18 -35.31
CA ASP A 135 -6.89 -9.90 -34.82
C ASP A 135 -7.03 -8.84 -35.94
N LYS A 136 -7.98 -7.91 -35.81
CA LYS A 136 -8.12 -6.75 -36.71
C LYS A 136 -8.06 -5.45 -35.94
N THR A 137 -6.86 -4.87 -35.99
CA THR A 137 -6.52 -3.47 -35.77
C THR A 137 -7.56 -2.51 -36.37
N ARG A 138 -8.13 -1.62 -35.55
CA ARG A 138 -8.80 -0.40 -36.03
C ARG A 138 -8.06 0.85 -35.56
N LYS A 139 -7.53 1.55 -36.57
CA LYS A 139 -7.00 2.92 -36.54
C LYS A 139 -8.15 3.90 -36.32
N THR A 140 -7.95 4.90 -35.47
CA THR A 140 -8.80 6.10 -35.35
C THR A 140 -8.15 7.29 -36.06
N PRO A 141 -8.91 8.16 -36.76
CA PRO A 141 -8.37 9.35 -37.43
C PRO A 141 -8.28 10.57 -36.49
N PRO A 142 -7.45 11.58 -36.81
CA PRO A 142 -7.36 12.82 -36.04
C PRO A 142 -8.41 13.84 -36.49
N VAL A 143 -9.03 14.51 -35.52
CA VAL A 143 -9.96 15.63 -35.74
C VAL A 143 -9.19 16.94 -35.58
N ASP A 144 -9.09 17.68 -36.68
CA ASP A 144 -8.64 19.07 -36.74
C ASP A 144 -9.61 20.01 -36.03
N ARG A 145 -9.10 20.86 -35.13
CA ARG A 145 -9.77 22.09 -34.72
C ARG A 145 -8.81 23.28 -34.75
N LYS A 146 -8.90 24.01 -35.86
CA LYS A 146 -8.49 25.42 -35.98
C LYS A 146 -9.23 26.27 -34.96
N LYS A 147 -8.52 27.09 -34.19
CA LYS A 147 -9.04 28.37 -33.69
C LYS A 147 -7.95 29.44 -33.78
N GLN A 148 -8.30 30.48 -34.54
CA GLN A 148 -7.65 31.77 -34.65
C GLN A 148 -7.82 32.55 -33.35
N ILE A 149 -6.76 33.23 -32.89
CA ILE A 149 -6.84 34.47 -32.11
C ILE A 149 -5.71 35.40 -32.60
N LEU A 150 -6.11 36.59 -33.10
CA LEU A 150 -5.27 37.75 -33.36
C LEU A 150 -4.70 38.31 -32.05
N THR A 151 -3.52 38.95 -32.07
CA THR A 151 -3.31 40.39 -31.74
C THR A 151 -1.82 40.74 -31.50
N LEU A 152 -1.31 41.61 -32.38
CA LEU A 152 -0.34 42.72 -32.27
C LEU A 152 0.76 42.77 -31.17
N GLY A 153 1.99 43.08 -31.63
CA GLY A 153 2.95 43.95 -30.93
C GLY A 153 4.44 43.51 -30.95
N PRO A 154 5.39 44.31 -31.48
CA PRO A 154 6.81 43.98 -31.49
C PRO A 154 7.56 44.63 -30.30
N GLN A 155 8.23 43.84 -29.47
CA GLN A 155 9.11 44.35 -28.40
C GLN A 155 10.42 43.54 -28.34
N ARG A 156 11.47 44.22 -28.80
CA ARG A 156 12.87 44.25 -28.36
C ARG A 156 13.43 43.03 -27.60
N THR A 157 14.46 42.47 -28.22
CA THR A 157 15.41 41.49 -27.66
C THR A 157 16.23 42.07 -26.50
N PRO A 158 16.33 41.35 -25.37
CA PRO A 158 17.48 41.41 -24.49
C PRO A 158 18.41 40.22 -24.74
N LYS A 159 19.71 40.51 -24.67
CA LYS A 159 20.85 39.60 -24.82
C LYS A 159 20.75 38.37 -23.88
N PRO A 160 21.30 37.21 -24.28
CA PRO A 160 21.28 36.02 -23.46
C PRO A 160 22.25 36.18 -22.28
N ILE A 161 21.71 36.22 -21.07
CA ILE A 161 22.48 35.96 -19.85
C ILE A 161 22.70 34.45 -19.79
N GLU A 162 23.97 34.09 -19.84
CA GLU A 162 24.56 32.76 -19.76
C GLU A 162 23.98 31.96 -18.57
N LYS A 163 22.98 31.13 -18.85
CA LYS A 163 22.54 30.09 -17.92
C LYS A 163 23.65 29.05 -17.86
N GLN A 164 24.40 29.06 -16.76
CA GLN A 164 25.21 27.92 -16.36
C GLN A 164 24.33 26.68 -16.40
N SER A 165 24.64 25.78 -17.33
CA SER A 165 23.96 24.50 -17.46
C SER A 165 24.10 23.75 -16.14
N PRO A 166 23.01 23.14 -15.61
CA PRO A 166 23.15 22.25 -14.48
C PRO A 166 24.02 21.09 -14.96
N THR A 167 25.21 20.96 -14.37
CA THR A 167 26.12 19.83 -14.60
C THR A 167 25.30 18.56 -14.57
N ALA A 168 25.13 17.93 -15.74
CA ALA A 168 24.34 16.71 -15.87
C ALA A 168 24.90 15.68 -14.88
N HIS A 169 24.11 15.33 -13.86
CA HIS A 169 24.43 14.27 -12.91
C HIS A 169 24.40 12.95 -13.65
N THR A 170 25.53 12.66 -14.30
CA THR A 170 25.71 11.49 -15.14
C THR A 170 25.75 10.28 -14.24
N PHE A 171 24.92 9.29 -14.55
CA PHE A 171 24.88 8.00 -13.84
C PHE A 171 26.31 7.44 -13.72
N PRO A 172 26.75 6.91 -12.56
CA PRO A 172 28.13 6.49 -12.37
C PRO A 172 28.58 5.49 -13.45
N ARG A 173 29.67 5.79 -14.17
CA ARG A 173 30.22 4.98 -15.29
C ARG A 173 30.40 3.50 -14.92
N LYS A 174 30.68 3.19 -13.65
CA LYS A 174 30.82 1.82 -13.14
C LYS A 174 29.58 0.94 -13.31
N TYR A 175 28.39 1.53 -13.48
CA TYR A 175 27.13 0.80 -13.68
C TYR A 175 26.62 0.80 -15.12
N GLU A 176 27.36 1.42 -16.04
CA GLU A 176 26.94 1.58 -17.44
C GLU A 176 26.94 0.23 -18.19
N SER A 177 27.86 -0.67 -17.85
CA SER A 177 27.90 -2.04 -18.37
C SER A 177 26.73 -2.91 -17.88
N LEU A 178 26.21 -2.66 -16.68
CA LEU A 178 25.03 -3.34 -16.13
C LEU A 178 23.74 -2.82 -16.75
N LEU A 179 23.63 -1.50 -16.97
CA LEU A 179 22.49 -0.89 -17.64
C LEU A 179 22.30 -1.40 -19.08
N LYS A 180 23.40 -1.75 -19.77
CA LYS A 180 23.36 -2.34 -21.12
C LYS A 180 22.87 -3.80 -21.13
N LYS A 181 22.95 -4.51 -20.01
CA LYS A 181 22.49 -5.91 -19.87
C LYS A 181 21.04 -6.03 -19.39
N LEU A 182 20.44 -4.94 -18.91
CA LEU A 182 19.08 -4.93 -18.39
C LEU A 182 18.05 -4.64 -19.49
N PRO A 183 16.83 -5.21 -19.39
CA PRO A 183 15.71 -4.81 -20.24
C PRO A 183 15.46 -3.29 -20.17
N PRO A 184 15.01 -2.64 -21.26
CA PRO A 184 14.85 -1.18 -21.33
C PRO A 184 13.98 -0.59 -20.21
N ASN A 185 12.96 -1.34 -19.78
CA ASN A 185 12.05 -0.91 -18.72
C ASN A 185 12.71 -0.93 -17.33
N GLU A 186 13.58 -1.89 -17.06
CA GLU A 186 14.33 -1.97 -15.80
C GLU A 186 15.45 -0.93 -15.75
N ALA A 187 16.13 -0.70 -16.88
CA ALA A 187 17.12 0.37 -17.00
C ALA A 187 16.50 1.76 -16.73
N LYS A 188 15.28 2.02 -17.24
CA LYS A 188 14.52 3.25 -16.92
C LYS A 188 14.16 3.35 -15.44
N ARG A 189 13.67 2.26 -14.83
CA ARG A 189 13.34 2.22 -13.39
C ARG A 189 14.57 2.49 -12.53
N LEU A 190 15.71 1.90 -12.87
CA LEU A 190 16.96 2.07 -12.12
C LEU A 190 17.51 3.50 -12.24
N LYS A 191 17.45 4.10 -13.44
CA LYS A 191 17.79 5.51 -13.66
C LYS A 191 16.91 6.45 -12.83
N LEU A 192 15.60 6.22 -12.81
CA LEU A 192 14.65 7.01 -12.03
C LEU A 192 14.88 6.86 -10.51
N ALA A 193 15.18 5.64 -10.05
CA ALA A 193 15.47 5.39 -8.64
C ALA A 193 16.75 6.11 -8.18
N HIS A 194 17.81 6.08 -8.99
CA HIS A 194 19.04 6.80 -8.71
C HIS A 194 18.82 8.32 -8.69
N GLN A 195 18.05 8.85 -9.63
CA GLN A 195 17.68 10.26 -9.66
C GLN A 195 16.97 10.69 -8.36
N ARG A 196 16.00 9.90 -7.89
CA ARG A 196 15.33 10.16 -6.60
C ARG A 196 16.29 10.11 -5.41
N CYS A 197 17.28 9.22 -5.42
CA CYS A 197 18.30 9.18 -4.38
C CYS A 197 19.17 10.44 -4.36
N LEU A 198 19.53 10.98 -5.54
CA LEU A 198 20.27 12.24 -5.66
C LEU A 198 19.44 13.44 -5.20
N GLU A 199 18.16 13.49 -5.57
CA GLU A 199 17.22 14.52 -5.11
C GLU A 199 17.02 14.47 -3.57
N TYR A 200 16.95 13.27 -2.99
CA TYR A 200 16.87 13.12 -1.54
C TYR A 200 18.17 13.55 -0.84
N ALA A 201 19.33 13.21 -1.42
CA ALA A 201 20.63 13.60 -0.89
C ALA A 201 20.88 15.12 -0.95
N SER A 202 20.37 15.80 -1.97
CA SER A 202 20.48 17.27 -2.08
C SER A 202 19.54 17.99 -1.10
N GLN A 203 18.38 17.40 -0.78
CA GLN A 203 17.44 17.93 0.21
C GLN A 203 17.88 17.69 1.66
N ASN A 204 18.71 16.66 1.92
CA ASN A 204 19.22 16.32 3.26
C ASN A 204 20.77 16.28 3.30
N PRO A 205 21.47 17.43 3.38
CA PRO A 205 22.93 17.48 3.37
C PRO A 205 23.61 16.82 4.59
N ARG A 206 22.85 16.39 5.61
CA ARG A 206 23.35 15.67 6.79
C ARG A 206 23.45 14.16 6.62
N SER A 207 22.82 13.57 5.59
CA SER A 207 22.98 12.15 5.25
C SER A 207 24.03 11.99 4.16
N ARG A 208 25.30 12.28 4.48
CA ARG A 208 26.39 11.82 3.62
C ARG A 208 26.47 10.29 3.72
N PRO A 209 26.63 9.57 2.60
CA PRO A 209 26.78 8.12 2.62
C PRO A 209 28.01 7.73 3.46
N VAL A 210 27.81 6.74 4.34
CA VAL A 210 28.77 6.22 5.32
C VAL A 210 30.08 5.71 4.67
N GLU A 211 30.10 5.50 3.35
CA GLU A 211 31.31 5.11 2.61
C GLU A 211 32.44 6.14 2.68
N ALA A 212 32.13 7.45 2.79
CA ALA A 212 33.16 8.47 3.03
C ALA A 212 33.65 8.50 4.50
N SER A 213 32.89 7.93 5.43
CA SER A 213 33.28 7.84 6.85
C SER A 213 34.20 6.66 7.15
N MET A 214 34.24 5.64 6.28
CA MET A 214 35.12 4.48 6.45
C MET A 214 36.56 4.74 5.97
N GLN A 215 36.79 5.71 5.08
CA GLN A 215 38.15 6.08 4.69
C GLN A 215 38.81 7.08 5.66
N THR A 216 38.03 7.92 6.35
CA THR A 216 38.58 8.87 7.33
C THR A 216 38.87 8.23 8.69
N THR A 217 38.26 7.08 9.01
CA THR A 217 38.49 6.37 10.28
C THR A 217 39.69 5.42 10.23
N CYS A 218 40.21 5.07 9.05
CA CYS A 218 41.47 4.33 8.92
C CYS A 218 42.72 5.22 9.04
N SER A 219 42.62 6.55 8.88
CA SER A 219 43.74 7.49 9.09
C SER A 219 43.85 8.03 10.53
N LEU A 220 42.94 7.68 11.44
CA LEU A 220 42.92 8.18 12.82
C LEU A 220 43.39 7.17 13.88
N MET A 221 43.89 6.01 13.46
CA MET A 221 44.41 4.96 14.36
C MET A 221 45.95 4.89 14.42
N VAL A 222 46.67 5.84 13.82
CA VAL A 222 48.14 5.97 13.98
C VAL A 222 48.49 7.36 14.48
N SER A 223 48.32 7.60 15.78
CA SER A 223 49.12 8.54 16.59
C SER A 223 48.55 8.61 18.01
N GLY A 224 48.72 7.52 18.75
CA GLY A 224 48.67 7.58 20.20
C GLY A 224 49.89 8.34 20.73
N GLN A 225 49.86 9.67 20.73
CA GLN A 225 50.71 10.49 21.60
C GLN A 225 49.86 11.59 22.24
N LYS A 226 49.43 11.31 23.47
CA LYS A 226 48.86 12.29 24.40
C LYS A 226 49.94 13.31 24.76
N THR A 227 49.97 14.45 24.08
CA THR A 227 50.61 15.66 24.61
C THR A 227 49.66 16.30 25.63
N ARG A 228 49.81 15.87 26.87
CA ARG A 228 49.30 16.55 28.06
C ARG A 228 49.97 17.94 28.10
N PRO A 229 49.24 19.07 28.14
CA PRO A 229 49.88 20.36 28.38
C PRO A 229 50.41 20.32 29.81
N GLN A 230 51.73 20.13 29.96
CA GLN A 230 52.41 20.39 31.21
C GLN A 230 52.38 21.89 31.45
N SER A 231 51.39 22.31 32.22
CA SER A 231 51.44 23.59 32.89
C SER A 231 52.50 23.52 33.98
N SER A 232 53.65 24.12 33.71
CA SER A 232 54.77 24.23 34.63
C SER A 232 54.50 25.35 35.65
N TYR A 233 53.65 25.08 36.64
CA TYR A 233 53.68 25.86 37.88
C TYR A 233 54.89 25.37 38.68
N LYS A 234 56.02 26.07 38.56
CA LYS A 234 57.15 25.95 39.50
C LYS A 234 56.66 26.47 40.86
N ILE A 235 56.13 25.57 41.69
CA ILE A 235 56.03 25.78 43.13
C ILE A 235 57.46 25.70 43.67
N ARG A 236 58.06 26.86 43.88
CA ARG A 236 59.37 27.01 44.50
C ARG A 236 59.17 27.00 46.02
N THR A 237 59.09 25.82 46.62
CA THR A 237 59.23 25.63 48.07
C THR A 237 60.71 25.79 48.43
N GLY A 238 61.12 27.04 48.64
CA GLY A 238 62.38 27.37 49.28
C GLY A 238 62.13 27.69 50.74
N ILE A 239 62.31 26.68 51.61
CA ILE A 239 62.49 26.87 53.04
C ILE A 239 63.95 27.24 53.26
N SER A 240 64.21 28.48 53.69
CA SER A 240 65.41 28.92 54.40
C SER A 240 65.01 30.22 55.09
N SER A 241 64.59 30.20 56.34
CA SER A 241 65.44 30.20 57.54
C SER A 241 66.37 31.41 57.63
N SER A 242 66.25 32.06 58.80
CA SER A 242 67.08 33.05 59.48
C SER A 242 66.90 34.54 59.21
N GLU A 243 66.92 35.24 60.36
CA GLU A 243 67.10 36.68 60.62
C GLU A 243 65.81 37.49 60.79
N GLN A 244 65.29 37.57 62.02
CA GLN A 244 65.62 38.64 62.98
C GLN A 244 65.64 40.04 62.35
N ARG A 245 64.56 40.80 62.61
CA ARG A 245 64.67 42.14 63.18
C ARG A 245 63.31 42.60 63.69
N THR A 246 63.25 42.69 65.02
CA THR A 246 62.39 43.59 65.77
C THR A 246 62.44 44.99 65.16
N GLY A 247 61.31 45.45 64.66
CA GLY A 247 61.09 46.80 64.18
C GLY A 247 59.64 47.16 64.42
N ASP A 248 59.35 47.66 65.62
CA ASP A 248 58.10 48.28 66.00
C ASP A 248 57.93 49.57 65.17
N GLY A 249 57.44 49.37 63.95
CA GLY A 249 57.07 50.42 63.02
C GLY A 249 55.56 50.47 62.94
N SER A 250 54.98 51.47 63.60
CA SER A 250 53.60 51.91 63.42
C SER A 250 53.37 52.26 61.93
N ILE A 251 53.07 51.24 61.12
CA ILE A 251 52.64 51.40 59.74
C ILE A 251 51.24 51.99 59.83
N ARG A 252 51.19 53.33 59.80
CA ARG A 252 49.98 54.08 59.51
C ARG A 252 49.33 53.43 58.30
N ARG A 253 48.15 52.85 58.52
CA ARG A 253 47.23 52.41 57.48
C ARG A 253 46.76 53.64 56.70
N CYS A 254 47.61 54.15 55.82
CA CYS A 254 47.14 54.92 54.69
C CYS A 254 46.45 53.91 53.78
N ALA A 255 45.16 53.66 54.02
CA ALA A 255 44.29 53.08 53.03
C ALA A 255 44.24 54.08 51.87
N SER A 256 45.19 53.94 50.95
CA SER A 256 45.35 54.81 49.80
C SER A 256 44.06 54.74 48.99
N ASN A 257 43.35 55.86 48.82
CA ASN A 257 42.16 55.97 47.96
C ASN A 257 42.40 55.45 46.52
N ALA A 258 43.66 55.28 46.11
CA ALA A 258 44.08 54.59 44.88
C ALA A 258 43.62 53.12 44.78
N SER A 259 43.35 52.43 45.90
CA SER A 259 42.85 51.05 45.90
C SER A 259 41.39 50.96 45.47
N LEU A 260 40.55 51.90 45.91
CA LEU A 260 39.13 51.93 45.58
C LEU A 260 38.88 52.24 44.09
N ILE A 261 39.72 53.09 43.50
CA ILE A 261 39.63 53.42 42.06
C ILE A 261 39.92 52.17 41.22
N LYS A 262 41.02 51.45 41.50
CA LYS A 262 41.38 50.22 40.77
C LYS A 262 40.34 49.11 40.95
N GLU A 263 39.73 49.01 42.13
CA GLU A 263 38.64 48.07 42.39
C GLU A 263 37.38 48.44 41.60
N SER A 264 37.02 49.72 41.54
CA SER A 264 35.87 50.18 40.74
C SER A 264 36.07 49.93 39.23
N GLU A 265 37.28 50.18 38.70
CA GLU A 265 37.61 49.87 37.31
C GLU A 265 37.56 48.37 37.02
N PHE A 266 38.00 47.53 37.95
CA PHE A 266 37.90 46.08 37.83
C PHE A 266 36.45 45.63 37.71
N TRP A 267 35.57 46.13 38.57
CA TRP A 267 34.14 45.80 38.53
C TRP A 267 33.46 46.30 37.25
N LEU A 268 33.82 47.49 36.76
CA LEU A 268 33.33 47.99 35.46
C LEU A 268 33.73 47.08 34.30
N ARG A 269 35.01 46.65 34.23
CA ARG A 269 35.46 45.71 33.19
C ARG A 269 34.76 44.36 33.29
N ARG A 270 34.56 43.86 34.51
CA ARG A 270 33.85 42.60 34.75
C ARG A 270 32.39 42.69 34.32
N HIS A 271 31.70 43.78 34.64
CA HIS A 271 30.34 44.05 34.18
C HIS A 271 30.25 44.19 32.67
N ALA A 272 31.21 44.86 32.03
CA ALA A 272 31.25 44.97 30.57
C ALA A 272 31.39 43.59 29.90
N MET A 273 32.32 42.75 30.36
CA MET A 273 32.48 41.38 29.85
C MET A 273 31.23 40.51 30.09
N GLU A 274 30.59 40.63 31.26
CA GLU A 274 29.37 39.89 31.54
C GLU A 274 28.20 40.37 30.67
N SER A 275 28.10 41.68 30.42
CA SER A 275 27.11 42.27 29.52
C SER A 275 27.28 41.75 28.09
N GLU A 276 28.50 41.73 27.57
CA GLU A 276 28.80 41.17 26.24
C GLU A 276 28.42 39.68 26.16
N ARG A 277 28.74 38.90 27.21
CA ARG A 277 28.36 37.49 27.28
C ARG A 277 26.84 37.30 27.27
N ILE A 278 26.11 38.13 28.01
CA ILE A 278 24.64 38.11 28.03
C ILE A 278 24.10 38.42 26.62
N GLU A 279 24.58 39.48 25.97
CA GLU A 279 24.17 39.84 24.61
C GLU A 279 24.45 38.72 23.60
N GLU A 280 25.61 38.06 23.68
CA GLU A 280 25.92 36.91 22.83
C GLU A 280 24.96 35.74 23.05
N THR A 281 24.61 35.45 24.31
CA THR A 281 23.62 34.41 24.63
C THR A 281 22.23 34.77 24.12
N GLU A 282 21.83 36.04 24.18
CA GLU A 282 20.55 36.51 23.64
C GLU A 282 20.51 36.41 22.12
N ARG A 283 21.59 36.78 21.42
CA ARG A 283 21.71 36.61 19.96
C ARG A 283 21.60 35.14 19.56
N LEU A 284 22.27 34.24 20.28
CA LEU A 284 22.19 32.80 20.03
C LEU A 284 20.78 32.26 20.29
N LYS A 285 20.15 32.69 21.39
CA LYS A 285 18.77 32.33 21.74
C LYS A 285 17.79 32.76 20.63
N SER A 286 17.88 34.00 20.17
CA SER A 286 17.06 34.52 19.07
C SER A 286 17.28 33.72 17.78
N SER A 287 18.53 33.36 17.46
CA SER A 287 18.85 32.55 16.28
C SER A 287 18.25 31.13 16.35
N LEU A 288 18.25 30.52 17.54
CA LEU A 288 17.64 29.21 17.75
C LEU A 288 16.12 29.26 17.66
N GLU A 289 15.49 30.29 18.24
CA GLU A 289 14.05 30.51 18.17
C GLU A 289 13.59 30.72 16.72
N ASP A 290 14.32 31.50 15.92
CA ASP A 290 14.03 31.68 14.50
C ASP A 290 14.16 30.39 13.69
N ARG A 291 15.10 29.52 14.08
CA ARG A 291 15.28 28.21 13.44
C ARG A 291 14.14 27.26 13.82
N GLU A 292 13.69 27.29 15.07
CA GLU A 292 12.55 26.51 15.56
C GLU A 292 11.25 26.94 14.85
N LYS A 293 10.97 28.24 14.78
CA LYS A 293 9.81 28.79 14.04
C LYS A 293 9.80 28.35 12.57
N ARG A 294 10.96 28.35 11.90
CA ARG A 294 11.09 27.85 10.52
C ARG A 294 10.81 26.35 10.43
N ALA A 295 11.26 25.56 11.38
CA ALA A 295 11.00 24.12 11.42
C ALA A 295 9.50 23.83 11.63
N GLU A 296 8.85 24.55 12.53
CA GLU A 296 7.40 24.44 12.77
C GLU A 296 6.59 24.78 11.51
N GLN A 297 6.93 25.86 10.81
CA GLN A 297 6.28 26.22 9.56
C GLN A 297 6.43 25.14 8.47
N ILE A 298 7.58 24.46 8.40
CA ILE A 298 7.79 23.36 7.46
C ILE A 298 6.92 22.15 7.84
N VAL A 299 6.85 21.79 9.12
CA VAL A 299 6.01 20.69 9.60
C VAL A 299 4.54 20.97 9.31
N GLU A 300 4.06 22.17 9.64
CA GLU A 300 2.67 22.57 9.40
C GLU A 300 2.33 22.57 7.89
N LYS A 301 3.25 23.04 7.04
CA LYS A 301 3.08 22.99 5.58
C LYS A 301 2.99 21.54 5.08
N ASN A 302 3.86 20.66 5.58
CA ASN A 302 3.84 19.24 5.23
C ASN A 302 2.55 18.55 5.70
N ASP A 303 2.02 18.92 6.86
CA ASP A 303 0.75 18.39 7.37
C ASP A 303 -0.43 18.82 6.49
N ARG A 304 -0.45 20.10 6.08
CA ARG A 304 -1.46 20.59 5.13
C ARG A 304 -1.37 19.88 3.78
N GLU A 305 -0.16 19.61 3.28
CA GLU A 305 0.02 18.87 2.03
C GLU A 305 -0.39 17.39 2.15
N ARG A 306 -0.05 16.74 3.27
CA ARG A 306 -0.51 15.37 3.58
C ARG A 306 -2.02 15.29 3.62
N GLN A 307 -2.68 16.26 4.25
CA GLN A 307 -4.13 16.32 4.32
C GLN A 307 -4.78 16.46 2.94
N ARG A 308 -4.29 17.37 2.10
CA ARG A 308 -4.76 17.51 0.70
C ARG A 308 -4.53 16.25 -0.12
N SER A 309 -3.40 15.57 0.09
CA SER A 309 -3.10 14.31 -0.59
C SER A 309 -4.08 13.21 -0.19
N LEU A 310 -4.42 13.11 1.10
CA LEU A 310 -5.43 12.16 1.60
C LEU A 310 -6.81 12.45 1.01
N GLU A 311 -7.24 13.71 1.01
CA GLU A 311 -8.52 14.13 0.42
C GLU A 311 -8.60 13.79 -1.07
N THR A 312 -7.54 14.09 -1.82
CA THR A 312 -7.43 13.75 -3.25
C THR A 312 -7.51 12.23 -3.46
N ALA A 313 -6.79 11.44 -2.65
CA ALA A 313 -6.82 9.99 -2.73
C ALA A 313 -8.19 9.39 -2.35
N HIS A 314 -8.93 10.02 -1.42
CA HIS A 314 -10.31 9.66 -1.11
C HIS A 314 -11.24 9.94 -2.30
N TYR A 315 -11.15 11.14 -2.87
CA TYR A 315 -11.93 11.52 -4.04
C TYR A 315 -11.69 10.60 -5.24
N GLU A 316 -10.43 10.25 -5.53
CA GLU A 316 -10.09 9.32 -6.63
C GLU A 316 -10.66 7.92 -6.40
N ARG A 317 -10.57 7.39 -5.17
CA ARG A 317 -11.16 6.09 -4.83
C ARG A 317 -12.67 6.09 -5.04
N GLU A 318 -13.35 7.14 -4.59
CA GLU A 318 -14.79 7.28 -4.74
C GLU A 318 -15.19 7.40 -6.22
N ARG A 319 -14.43 8.17 -7.02
CA ARG A 319 -14.62 8.26 -8.46
C ARG A 319 -14.52 6.90 -9.14
N ARG A 320 -13.47 6.12 -8.85
CA ARG A 320 -13.30 4.77 -9.41
C ARG A 320 -14.43 3.82 -9.01
N LEU A 321 -14.94 3.96 -7.79
CA LEU A 321 -16.10 3.19 -7.33
C LEU A 321 -17.35 3.54 -8.16
N ARG A 322 -17.62 4.83 -8.40
CA ARG A 322 -18.74 5.27 -9.24
C ARG A 322 -18.61 4.77 -10.68
N GLU A 323 -17.42 4.84 -11.27
CA GLU A 323 -17.15 4.31 -12.61
C GLU A 323 -17.40 2.79 -12.69
N THR A 324 -16.96 2.04 -11.67
CA THR A 324 -17.17 0.58 -11.60
C THR A 324 -18.66 0.24 -11.44
N GLN A 325 -19.38 0.97 -10.59
CA GLN A 325 -20.82 0.81 -10.42
C GLN A 325 -21.60 1.16 -11.69
N HIS A 326 -21.15 2.15 -12.45
CA HIS A 326 -21.75 2.53 -13.72
C HIS A 326 -21.60 1.41 -14.74
N ARG A 327 -20.38 0.88 -14.93
CA ARG A 327 -20.13 -0.28 -15.81
C ARG A 327 -20.94 -1.51 -15.41
N ARG A 328 -21.10 -1.74 -14.11
CA ARG A 328 -21.94 -2.83 -13.59
C ARG A 328 -23.40 -2.65 -14.02
N ARG A 329 -23.96 -1.44 -13.89
CA ARG A 329 -25.32 -1.13 -14.35
C ARG A 329 -25.47 -1.27 -15.87
N GLU A 330 -24.47 -0.89 -16.65
CA GLU A 330 -24.46 -1.10 -18.10
C GLU A 330 -24.49 -2.59 -18.47
N LEU A 331 -23.66 -3.41 -17.81
CA LEU A 331 -23.64 -4.85 -18.00
C LEU A 331 -24.97 -5.51 -17.58
N ASP A 332 -25.52 -5.11 -16.44
CA ASP A 332 -26.82 -5.59 -15.96
C ASP A 332 -27.94 -5.23 -16.96
N SER A 333 -27.90 -4.02 -17.52
CA SER A 333 -28.83 -3.56 -18.57
C SER A 333 -28.70 -4.40 -19.85
N MET A 334 -27.47 -4.67 -20.31
CA MET A 334 -27.25 -5.52 -21.49
C MET A 334 -27.73 -6.95 -21.25
N LEU A 335 -27.45 -7.53 -20.08
CA LEU A 335 -27.93 -8.87 -19.73
C LEU A 335 -29.45 -8.94 -19.70
N GLU A 336 -30.11 -7.89 -19.23
CA GLU A 336 -31.56 -7.82 -19.23
C GLU A 336 -32.14 -7.72 -20.64
N ASN A 337 -31.50 -6.95 -21.53
CA ASN A 337 -31.87 -6.92 -22.94
C ASN A 337 -31.69 -8.31 -23.59
N TYR A 338 -30.56 -8.98 -23.38
CA TYR A 338 -30.35 -10.34 -23.89
C TYR A 338 -31.39 -11.34 -23.39
N ARG A 339 -31.85 -11.21 -22.14
CA ARG A 339 -32.93 -12.06 -21.60
C ARG A 339 -34.25 -11.82 -22.33
N LYS A 340 -34.58 -10.56 -22.63
CA LYS A 340 -35.76 -10.20 -23.41
C LYS A 340 -35.69 -10.75 -24.83
N ASP A 341 -34.56 -10.59 -25.50
CA ASP A 341 -34.35 -11.10 -26.86
C ASP A 341 -34.50 -12.64 -26.90
N LEU A 342 -33.96 -13.34 -25.89
CA LEU A 342 -34.13 -14.79 -25.76
C LEU A 342 -35.59 -15.18 -25.48
N GLN A 343 -36.32 -14.39 -24.70
CA GLN A 343 -37.74 -14.64 -24.46
C GLN A 343 -38.57 -14.42 -25.72
N GLU A 344 -38.33 -13.34 -26.46
CA GLU A 344 -38.98 -13.06 -27.75
C GLU A 344 -38.69 -14.18 -28.76
N ALA A 345 -37.44 -14.64 -28.86
CA ALA A 345 -37.08 -15.77 -29.71
C ALA A 345 -37.81 -17.06 -29.32
N ARG A 346 -37.99 -17.34 -28.01
CA ARG A 346 -38.77 -18.50 -27.53
C ARG A 346 -40.24 -18.39 -27.93
N GLU A 347 -40.83 -17.20 -27.81
CA GLU A 347 -42.21 -16.94 -28.22
C GLU A 347 -42.39 -17.15 -29.73
N ILE A 348 -41.46 -16.67 -30.56
CA ILE A 348 -41.45 -16.90 -32.00
C ILE A 348 -41.37 -18.40 -32.33
N VAL A 349 -40.44 -19.13 -31.70
CA VAL A 349 -40.30 -20.58 -31.92
C VAL A 349 -41.57 -21.33 -31.51
N SER A 350 -42.20 -20.96 -30.38
CA SER A 350 -43.48 -21.53 -29.95
C SER A 350 -44.57 -21.33 -31.01
N LEU A 351 -44.70 -20.10 -31.54
CA LEU A 351 -45.68 -19.79 -32.59
C LEU A 351 -45.45 -20.59 -33.88
N VAL A 352 -44.17 -20.84 -34.24
CA VAL A 352 -43.84 -21.68 -35.40
C VAL A 352 -44.22 -23.14 -35.15
N ILE A 353 -43.92 -23.67 -33.96
CA ILE A 353 -44.30 -25.04 -33.57
C ILE A 353 -45.82 -25.20 -33.61
N ASP A 354 -46.58 -24.26 -33.05
CA ASP A 354 -48.05 -24.31 -33.04
C ASP A 354 -48.63 -24.30 -34.46
N LYS A 355 -48.05 -23.50 -35.36
CA LYS A 355 -48.42 -23.49 -36.79
C LYS A 355 -48.11 -24.83 -37.47
N LEU A 356 -46.95 -25.43 -37.20
CA LEU A 356 -46.57 -26.73 -37.77
C LEU A 356 -47.47 -27.86 -37.28
N ILE A 357 -47.85 -27.85 -36.00
CA ILE A 357 -48.81 -28.81 -35.44
C ILE A 357 -50.17 -28.64 -36.11
N SER A 358 -50.66 -27.39 -36.24
CA SER A 358 -51.93 -27.11 -36.89
C SER A 358 -51.96 -27.56 -38.37
N THR A 359 -50.88 -27.31 -39.14
CA THR A 359 -50.81 -27.75 -40.54
C THR A 359 -50.72 -29.27 -40.65
N SER A 360 -49.98 -29.94 -39.75
CA SER A 360 -49.91 -31.40 -39.69
C SER A 360 -51.29 -32.04 -39.43
N ILE A 361 -52.08 -31.47 -38.53
CA ILE A 361 -53.46 -31.93 -38.26
C ILE A 361 -54.34 -31.76 -39.50
N ILE A 362 -54.26 -30.61 -40.19
CA ILE A 362 -55.02 -30.36 -41.42
C ILE A 362 -54.64 -31.35 -42.53
N VAL A 363 -53.35 -31.59 -42.75
CA VAL A 363 -52.89 -32.56 -43.76
C VAL A 363 -53.36 -33.97 -43.41
N SER A 364 -53.29 -34.37 -42.14
CA SER A 364 -53.73 -35.69 -41.68
C SER A 364 -55.24 -35.89 -41.87
N THR A 365 -56.06 -34.87 -41.56
CA THR A 365 -57.51 -34.92 -41.75
C THR A 365 -57.91 -34.93 -43.23
N LEU A 366 -57.21 -34.19 -44.09
CA LEU A 366 -57.40 -34.25 -45.54
C LEU A 366 -57.04 -35.62 -46.10
N PHE A 367 -55.90 -36.19 -45.69
CA PHE A 367 -55.46 -37.52 -46.10
C PHE A 367 -56.49 -38.59 -45.72
N HIS A 368 -56.99 -38.54 -44.48
CA HIS A 368 -58.04 -39.44 -44.00
C HIS A 368 -59.35 -39.30 -44.79
N SER A 369 -59.74 -38.08 -45.15
CA SER A 369 -60.93 -37.80 -45.96
C SER A 369 -60.81 -38.36 -47.38
N ILE A 370 -59.64 -38.19 -48.01
CA ILE A 370 -59.32 -38.75 -49.33
C ILE A 370 -59.35 -40.28 -49.28
N ALA A 371 -58.72 -40.89 -48.27
CA ALA A 371 -58.74 -42.35 -48.09
C ALA A 371 -60.18 -42.89 -47.95
N CYS A 372 -61.03 -42.23 -47.15
CA CYS A 372 -62.45 -42.56 -47.03
C CYS A 372 -63.20 -42.44 -48.37
N LEU A 373 -62.92 -41.40 -49.17
CA LEU A 373 -63.53 -41.20 -50.49
C LEU A 373 -63.14 -42.31 -51.47
N VAL A 374 -61.85 -42.65 -51.55
CA VAL A 374 -61.32 -43.72 -52.40
C VAL A 374 -61.96 -45.07 -52.05
N MET A 375 -62.07 -45.38 -50.75
CA MET A 375 -62.74 -46.60 -50.28
C MET A 375 -64.23 -46.63 -50.69
N ARG A 376 -64.94 -45.50 -50.62
CA ARG A 376 -66.35 -45.42 -51.09
C ARG A 376 -66.50 -45.60 -52.59
N ILE A 377 -65.56 -45.12 -53.41
CA ILE A 377 -65.59 -45.27 -54.87
C ILE A 377 -65.35 -46.73 -55.25
N ASN A 378 -64.35 -47.39 -54.65
CA ASN A 378 -64.03 -48.80 -54.95
C ASN A 378 -65.17 -49.78 -54.66
N VAL A 379 -66.02 -49.50 -53.67
CA VAL A 379 -67.16 -50.37 -53.33
C VAL A 379 -68.27 -50.34 -54.40
N LYS A 380 -68.31 -49.36 -55.30
CA LYS A 380 -69.35 -49.23 -56.35
C LYS A 380 -68.98 -49.80 -57.72
N LEU A 381 -67.73 -50.26 -57.93
CA LEU A 381 -67.33 -50.85 -59.19
C LEU A 381 -67.63 -52.37 -59.20
N PRO A 382 -68.34 -52.90 -60.22
CA PRO A 382 -68.62 -54.33 -60.31
C PRO A 382 -67.31 -55.12 -60.46
N ILE A 383 -67.25 -56.26 -59.78
CA ILE A 383 -66.08 -57.14 -59.54
C ILE A 383 -65.43 -57.71 -60.83
N GLY A 384 -65.91 -57.36 -62.03
CA GLY A 384 -65.52 -57.98 -63.30
C GLY A 384 -64.30 -57.42 -64.05
N CYS A 385 -63.67 -56.30 -63.67
CA CYS A 385 -62.65 -55.63 -64.50
C CYS A 385 -61.21 -55.57 -63.93
N VAL A 386 -60.90 -56.24 -62.82
CA VAL A 386 -59.64 -55.98 -62.06
C VAL A 386 -58.41 -56.76 -62.58
N VAL A 387 -58.54 -57.62 -63.59
CA VAL A 387 -57.42 -58.50 -64.01
C VAL A 387 -56.38 -57.83 -64.95
N ALA A 388 -56.61 -56.63 -65.50
CA ALA A 388 -55.76 -56.10 -66.57
C ALA A 388 -54.66 -55.08 -66.18
N ALA A 389 -54.60 -54.57 -64.94
CA ALA A 389 -53.80 -53.36 -64.62
C ALA A 389 -52.46 -53.59 -63.88
N ASN A 390 -52.04 -54.84 -63.62
CA ASN A 390 -50.85 -55.13 -62.79
C ASN A 390 -49.51 -55.23 -63.55
N VAL A 391 -49.40 -54.78 -64.80
CA VAL A 391 -48.23 -55.11 -65.66
C VAL A 391 -47.13 -54.03 -65.75
N ILE A 392 -47.31 -52.78 -65.30
CA ILE A 392 -46.28 -51.74 -65.55
C ILE A 392 -46.04 -50.82 -64.35
N LEU A 393 -45.39 -51.32 -63.30
CA LEU A 393 -44.61 -50.46 -62.40
C LEU A 393 -43.26 -51.12 -62.15
N LYS A 394 -42.27 -50.74 -62.96
CA LYS A 394 -40.86 -51.03 -62.73
C LYS A 394 -40.39 -50.23 -61.49
N PRO A 395 -39.58 -50.83 -60.60
CA PRO A 395 -38.98 -50.11 -59.49
C PRO A 395 -37.87 -49.19 -60.02
N SER A 396 -38.12 -47.87 -60.02
CA SER A 396 -37.09 -46.87 -60.31
C SER A 396 -36.26 -46.59 -59.06
N GLU A 397 -35.03 -47.09 -59.10
CA GLU A 397 -33.78 -46.53 -58.58
C GLU A 397 -33.83 -45.66 -57.30
N THR A 398 -33.21 -46.21 -56.27
CA THR A 398 -32.70 -45.57 -55.05
C THR A 398 -31.85 -44.33 -55.35
N ILE A 399 -32.38 -43.15 -55.05
CA ILE A 399 -31.61 -41.89 -55.00
C ILE A 399 -30.97 -41.79 -53.61
N ASN A 400 -29.66 -42.00 -53.55
CA ASN A 400 -28.83 -41.71 -52.39
C ASN A 400 -28.72 -40.20 -52.20
N PHE A 401 -29.35 -39.65 -51.16
CA PHE A 401 -29.08 -38.30 -50.68
C PHE A 401 -27.87 -38.34 -49.75
N ALA A 402 -26.70 -37.91 -50.25
CA ALA A 402 -25.56 -37.56 -49.44
C ALA A 402 -25.83 -36.23 -48.74
N TYR A 403 -25.89 -36.24 -47.41
CA TYR A 403 -25.83 -35.03 -46.59
C TYR A 403 -24.35 -34.73 -46.30
N SER A 404 -23.91 -33.53 -46.68
CA SER A 404 -22.63 -32.93 -46.30
C SER A 404 -22.86 -31.82 -45.28
#